data_AF-A0A5D2ZNX7-F1
#
_entry.id   AF-A0A5D2ZNX7-F1
#
_cell.length_a   1.000
_cell.length_b   1.000
_cell.length_c   1.000
_cell.angle_alpha   90.00
_cell.angle_beta   90.00
_cell.angle_gamma   90.00
#
_symmetry.space_group_name_H-M   'P 1'
#
loop_
_entity.id
_entity.type
_entity.pdbx_description
1 polymer ?
#
loop_
_entity_poly.entity_id
_entity_poly.type
_entity_poly.pdbx_seq_one_letter_code
_entity_poly.pdbx_strand_id
1 'polypeptide(L)' 'MATKENDQIIKESNCETKMGLPCVLEAFTSIFNTGSISNKCCGELVVLGKVCHSALVKRTLENPVFKDLNPATIIAKSI' A
#
# COMPACT_ATOMS: atom_id res chain seq x y z
N MET A 1 -12.57 -9.34 9.87
CA MET A 1 -13.47 -8.89 8.79
C MET A 1 -12.81 -7.64 8.24
N ALA A 2 -12.29 -7.67 7.01
CA ALA A 2 -11.80 -6.44 6.38
C ALA A 2 -12.91 -5.39 6.50
N THR A 3 -12.60 -4.20 6.99
CA THR A 3 -13.64 -3.19 7.14
C THR A 3 -14.16 -2.90 5.74
N LYS A 4 -15.46 -3.14 5.50
CA LYS A 4 -16.13 -2.92 4.20
C LYS A 4 -15.83 -1.53 3.61
N GLU A 5 -15.49 -0.58 4.48
CA GLU A 5 -15.07 0.78 4.18
C GLU A 5 -13.78 0.86 3.34
N ASN A 6 -12.69 0.18 3.70
CA ASN A 6 -11.42 0.31 2.95
C ASN A 6 -11.54 -0.30 1.54
N ASP A 7 -12.19 -1.48 1.44
CA ASP A 7 -12.45 -2.12 0.15
C ASP A 7 -13.36 -1.27 -0.74
N GLN A 8 -14.36 -0.59 -0.14
CA GLN A 8 -15.21 0.36 -0.85
C GLN A 8 -14.41 1.57 -1.35
N ILE A 9 -13.58 2.19 -0.51
CA ILE A 9 -12.71 3.32 -0.90
C ILE A 9 -11.78 2.92 -2.04
N ILE A 10 -11.15 1.74 -1.95
CA ILE A 10 -10.23 1.22 -2.97
C ILE A 10 -10.94 1.11 -4.32
N LYS A 11 -12.16 0.56 -4.32
CA LYS A 11 -12.97 0.38 -5.51
C LYS A 11 -13.45 1.72 -6.09
N GLU A 12 -14.07 2.57 -5.27
CA GLU A 12 -14.65 3.85 -5.71
C GLU A 12 -13.58 4.85 -6.19
N SER A 13 -12.38 4.80 -5.62
CA SER A 13 -11.25 5.66 -6.00
C SER A 13 -10.36 5.06 -7.10
N ASN A 14 -10.71 3.89 -7.64
CA ASN A 14 -9.93 3.15 -8.65
C ASN A 14 -8.46 2.96 -8.26
N CYS A 15 -8.20 2.66 -6.98
CA CYS A 15 -6.82 2.67 -6.47
C CYS A 15 -5.92 1.63 -7.12
N GLU A 16 -6.47 0.46 -7.44
CA GLU A 16 -5.73 -0.68 -8.01
C GLU A 16 -5.22 -0.40 -9.44
N THR A 17 -5.76 0.60 -10.14
CA THR A 17 -5.34 0.94 -11.50
C THR A 17 -4.34 2.10 -11.56
N LYS A 18 -4.04 2.75 -10.42
CA LYS A 18 -3.18 3.95 -10.40
C LYS A 18 -1.69 3.65 -10.37
N MET A 19 -1.31 2.41 -10.11
CA MET A 19 0.08 1.96 -10.03
C MET A 19 0.24 0.68 -10.83
N GLY A 20 1.31 0.61 -11.62
CA GLY A 20 1.65 -0.59 -12.38
C GLY A 20 2.18 -1.69 -11.47
N LEU A 21 1.94 -2.94 -11.85
CA LEU A 21 2.42 -4.12 -11.12
C LEU A 21 3.93 -4.07 -10.78
N PRO A 22 4.84 -3.62 -11.68
CA PRO A 22 6.26 -3.51 -11.32
C PRO A 22 6.51 -2.59 -10.13
N CYS A 23 5.82 -1.46 -10.07
CA CYS A 23 5.96 -0.49 -8.99
C CYS A 23 5.27 -0.95 -7.71
N VAL A 24 4.15 -1.67 -7.81
CA VAL A 24 3.52 -2.33 -6.66
C VAL A 24 4.48 -3.32 -6.00
N LEU A 25 5.14 -4.17 -6.80
CA LEU A 25 6.11 -5.14 -6.28
C LEU A 25 7.34 -4.47 -5.68
N GLU A 26 7.84 -3.39 -6.30
CA GLU A 26 8.96 -2.62 -5.78
C GLU A 26 8.61 -1.98 -4.43
N ALA A 27 7.47 -1.29 -4.34
CA ALA A 27 7.01 -0.67 -3.10
C ALA A 27 6.79 -1.70 -2.00
N PHE A 28 6.16 -2.83 -2.32
CA PHE A 28 5.98 -3.93 -1.37
C PHE A 28 7.32 -4.48 -0.87
N THR A 29 8.27 -4.73 -1.78
CA THR A 29 9.61 -5.20 -1.42
C THR A 29 10.36 -4.17 -0.56
N SER A 30 10.18 -2.90 -0.86
CA SER A 30 10.79 -1.78 -0.14
C SER A 30 10.35 -1.73 1.32
N ILE A 31 9.07 -1.97 1.60
CA ILE A 31 8.51 -2.03 2.96
C ILE A 31 9.23 -3.07 3.82
N PHE A 32 9.74 -4.17 3.25
CA PHE A 32 10.40 -5.22 4.04
C PHE A 32 11.93 -5.15 4.01
N ASN A 33 12.51 -4.63 2.93
CA ASN A 33 13.94 -4.77 2.68
C ASN A 33 14.70 -3.45 2.62
N THR A 34 14.35 -2.55 1.70
CA THR A 34 15.21 -1.43 1.31
C THR A 34 14.79 -0.07 1.88
N GLY A 35 13.50 0.13 2.16
CA GLY A 35 12.95 1.41 2.62
C GLY A 35 13.03 2.55 1.60
N SER A 36 13.40 2.26 0.34
CA SER A 36 13.40 3.21 -0.78
C SER A 36 12.88 2.56 -2.06
N ILE A 37 12.40 3.39 -2.98
CA ILE A 37 11.92 2.99 -4.32
C ILE A 37 12.56 3.88 -5.39
N SER A 38 12.52 3.41 -6.62
CA SER A 38 13.01 4.10 -7.81
C SER A 38 12.20 5.38 -8.08
N ASN A 39 12.84 6.36 -8.73
CA ASN A 39 12.16 7.61 -9.12
C ASN A 39 10.92 7.37 -9.99
N LYS A 40 10.98 6.33 -10.84
CA LYS A 40 9.83 5.91 -11.65
C LYS A 40 8.64 5.52 -10.77
N CYS A 41 8.87 4.63 -9.81
CA CYS A 41 7.80 4.14 -8.95
C CYS A 41 7.38 5.15 -7.88
N CYS A 42 8.25 6.08 -7.51
CA CYS A 42 7.90 7.26 -6.73
C CYS A 42 6.85 8.11 -7.47
N GLY A 43 7.01 8.33 -8.77
CA GLY A 43 6.03 9.04 -9.59
C GLY A 43 4.64 8.37 -9.58
N GLU A 44 4.59 7.05 -9.74
CA GLU A 44 3.32 6.29 -9.68
C GLU A 44 2.72 6.30 -8.27
N LEU A 45 3.54 6.23 -7.22
CA LEU A 45 3.09 6.33 -5.83
C LEU A 45 2.47 7.71 -5.53
N VAL A 46 3.05 8.79 -6.08
CA VAL A 46 2.46 10.14 -5.99
C VAL A 46 1.10 10.19 -6.68
N VAL A 47 0.96 9.55 -7.86
CA VAL A 47 -0.32 9.47 -8.60
C VAL A 47 -1.37 8.64 -7.84
N LEU A 48 -0.97 7.55 -7.17
CA LEU A 48 -1.83 6.75 -6.30
C LEU A 48 -2.53 7.66 -5.27
N GLY A 49 -1.74 8.52 -4.63
CA GLY A 49 -2.20 9.55 -3.70
C GLY A 49 -2.60 9.00 -2.32
N LYS A 50 -2.76 9.93 -1.36
CA LYS A 50 -2.93 9.61 0.07
C LYS A 50 -4.15 8.73 0.37
N VAL A 51 -5.28 8.96 -0.30
CA VAL A 51 -6.53 8.21 -0.05
C VAL A 51 -6.32 6.73 -0.37
N CYS A 52 -5.83 6.44 -1.57
CA CYS A 52 -5.58 5.08 -2.00
C CYS A 52 -4.47 4.41 -1.20
N HIS A 53 -3.38 5.14 -0.96
CA HIS A 53 -2.29 4.65 -0.13
C HIS A 53 -2.78 4.22 1.26
N SER A 54 -3.52 5.08 1.96
CA SER A 54 -4.02 4.80 3.31
C SER A 54 -4.96 3.59 3.32
N ALA A 55 -5.87 3.50 2.35
CA ALA A 55 -6.82 2.39 2.26
C ALA A 55 -6.12 1.05 1.96
N LEU A 56 -5.12 1.04 1.07
CA LEU A 56 -4.35 -0.15 0.75
C LEU A 56 -3.47 -0.63 1.91
N VAL A 57 -2.83 0.29 2.65
CA VAL A 57 -2.06 -0.06 3.85
C VAL A 57 -2.98 -0.67 4.92
N LYS A 58 -4.15 -0.06 5.17
CA LYS A 58 -5.12 -0.62 6.13
C LYS A 58 -5.63 -2.01 5.70
N ARG A 59 -6.03 -2.18 4.43
CA ARG A 59 -6.43 -3.49 3.88
C ARG A 59 -5.33 -4.54 4.02
N THR A 60 -4.07 -4.13 3.86
CA THR A 60 -2.91 -5.01 4.07
C THR A 60 -2.80 -5.43 5.53
N LEU A 61 -2.90 -4.51 6.48
CA LEU A 61 -2.84 -4.81 7.91
C LEU A 61 -4.02 -5.67 8.41
N GLU A 62 -5.16 -5.59 7.74
CA GLU A 62 -6.33 -6.44 8.02
C GLU A 62 -6.17 -7.89 7.53
N ASN A 63 -5.22 -8.15 6.61
CA ASN A 63 -4.99 -9.48 6.07
C ASN A 63 -4.29 -10.37 7.14
N PRO A 64 -4.88 -11.53 7.50
CA PRO A 64 -4.31 -12.44 8.50
C PRO A 64 -2.87 -12.90 8.21
N VAL A 65 -2.43 -12.87 6.96
CA VAL A 65 -1.05 -13.19 6.57
C VAL A 65 -0.02 -12.28 7.26
N PHE A 66 -0.40 -11.03 7.57
CA PHE A 66 0.48 -10.04 8.19
C PHE A 66 0.19 -9.83 9.68
N LYS A 67 -0.66 -10.65 10.30
CA LYS A 67 -1.11 -10.47 11.70
C LYS A 67 0.03 -10.52 12.73
N ASP A 68 1.10 -11.24 12.42
CA ASP A 68 2.23 -11.46 13.31
C ASP A 68 3.32 -10.38 13.14
N LEU A 69 3.13 -9.47 12.17
CA LEU A 69 4.02 -8.34 11.95
C LEU A 69 3.57 -7.15 12.78
N ASN A 70 4.53 -6.38 13.30
CA ASN A 70 4.23 -5.16 14.03
C ASN A 70 3.62 -4.09 13.08
N PRO A 71 2.35 -3.68 13.29
CA PRO A 71 1.70 -2.68 12.43
C PRO A 71 2.47 -1.37 12.38
N ALA A 72 3.10 -0.95 13.50
CA ALA A 72 3.88 0.29 13.54
C ALA A 72 5.10 0.24 12.59
N THR A 73 5.74 -0.92 12.46
CA THR A 73 6.87 -1.11 11.54
C THR A 73 6.42 -1.02 10.08
N ILE A 74 5.28 -1.64 9.74
CA ILE A 74 4.73 -1.59 8.39
C ILE A 74 4.32 -0.16 8.03
N ILE A 75 3.61 0.52 8.94
CA ILE A 75 3.18 1.90 8.75
C ILE A 75 4.39 2.80 8.54
N ALA A 76 5.42 2.72 9.40
CA ALA A 76 6.61 3.57 9.30
C ALA A 76 7.35 3.43 7.95
N LYS A 77 7.32 2.23 7.36
CA LYS A 77 7.96 1.95 6.07
C LYS A 77 7.05 2.16 4.86
N SER A 78 5.77 2.47 5.10
CA SER A 78 4.80 2.80 4.07
C SER A 78 4.62 4.32 3.88
N ILE A 79 5.17 5.16 4.76
CA ILE A 79 5.04 6.64 4.74
C ILE A 79 5.85 7.29 3.61
#